data_AF-A0A5E4ICY5-F1
#
_entry.id   AF-A0A5E4ICY5-F1
#
_cell.length_a   1.000
_cell.length_b   1.000
_cell.length_c   1.000
_cell.angle_alpha   90.00
_cell.angle_beta   90.00
_cell.angle_gamma   90.00
#
_symmetry.space_group_name_H-M   'P 1'
#
loop_
_entity.id
_entity.type
_entity.pdbx_description
1 polymer ?
#
loop_
_entity_poly.entity_id
_entity_poly.type
_entity_poly.pdbx_seq_one_letter_code
_entity_poly.pdbx_strand_id
1 'polypeptide(L)'
;MFGWFRETVELGLNELRTGIECLGNFSARGRDKSEEIVPQLEEDIRSLVEPESQIDPKFQTSFKYTRITARDLRKALIDKKGWKNEDLPTENTLGNILNRLGYRLRRVQKRKPIKRVKETDQIFDSVHEVNEVSAAT
;
A
#
# COMPACT_ATOMS: atom_id res chain seq x y z
N MET A 1 27.06 5.90 39.83
CA MET A 1 25.92 6.84 39.70
C MET A 1 24.93 6.19 38.77
N PHE A 2 23.75 5.79 39.26
CA PHE A 2 22.73 5.13 38.42
C PHE A 2 22.12 6.20 37.51
N GLY A 3 22.31 6.08 36.19
CA GLY A 3 22.02 7.12 35.18
C GLY A 3 20.53 7.36 34.93
N TRP A 4 19.76 7.60 35.99
CA TRP A 4 18.32 7.82 35.91
C TRP A 4 18.04 9.31 35.75
N PHE A 5 17.20 9.65 34.78
CA PHE A 5 16.83 11.03 34.50
C PHE A 5 15.83 11.54 35.54
N ARG A 6 16.01 12.78 36.00
CA ARG A 6 15.22 13.38 37.08
C ARG A 6 13.72 13.33 36.81
N GLU A 7 13.29 13.63 35.58
CA GLU A 7 11.87 13.62 35.21
C GLU A 7 11.26 12.21 35.31
N THR A 8 12.02 11.16 35.02
CA THR A 8 11.55 9.77 35.16
C THR A 8 11.30 9.40 36.62
N VAL A 9 12.15 9.90 37.53
CA VAL A 9 11.98 9.69 38.98
C VAL A 9 10.78 10.48 39.51
N GLU A 10 10.62 11.72 39.08
CA GLU A 10 9.48 12.57 39.47
C GLU A 10 8.14 12.02 38.96
N LEU A 11 8.10 11.46 37.73
CA LEU A 11 6.93 10.78 37.20
C LEU A 11 6.56 9.57 38.07
N GLY A 12 7.52 8.66 38.32
CA GLY A 12 7.27 7.45 39.09
C GLY A 12 6.81 7.72 40.53
N LEU A 13 7.33 8.77 41.18
CA LEU A 13 6.87 9.19 42.51
C LEU A 13 5.44 9.74 42.48
N ASN A 14 5.06 10.47 41.41
CA ASN A 14 3.70 10.98 41.25
C ASN A 14 2.70 9.87 40.94
N GLU A 15 3.06 8.90 40.09
CA GLU A 15 2.26 7.70 39.81
C GLU A 15 2.00 6.91 41.10
N LEU A 16 3.05 6.71 41.93
CA LEU A 16 2.93 6.07 43.24
C LEU A 16 1.98 6.84 44.18
N ARG A 17 2.06 8.18 44.18
CA ARG A 17 1.25 9.05 45.06
C ARG A 17 -0.22 9.07 44.67
N THR A 18 -0.54 9.08 43.39
CA THR A 18 -1.92 9.21 42.88
C THR A 18 -2.58 7.86 42.61
N GLY A 19 -1.80 6.79 42.49
CA GLY A 19 -2.28 5.46 42.09
C GLY A 19 -2.66 5.38 40.61
N ILE A 20 -2.30 6.37 39.80
CA ILE A 20 -2.58 6.43 38.37
C ILE A 20 -1.29 6.13 37.61
N GLU A 21 -1.35 5.14 36.71
CA GLU A 21 -0.23 4.80 35.82
C GLU A 21 -0.27 5.70 34.57
N CYS A 22 0.80 6.46 34.31
CA CYS A 22 0.89 7.33 33.14
C CYS A 22 1.38 6.51 31.93
N LEU A 23 0.43 5.94 31.18
CA LEU A 23 0.74 5.26 29.93
C LEU A 23 1.20 6.26 28.86
N GLY A 24 2.42 6.07 28.38
CA GLY A 24 2.93 6.85 27.25
C GLY A 24 2.15 6.52 25.97
N ASN A 25 1.57 7.54 25.34
CA ASN A 25 0.91 7.39 24.03
C ASN A 25 1.95 7.36 22.89
N PHE A 26 2.79 6.33 22.87
CA PHE A 26 3.87 6.21 21.88
C PHE A 26 3.34 6.01 20.46
N SER A 27 2.15 5.42 20.29
CA SER A 27 1.52 5.17 18.99
C SER A 27 1.05 6.44 18.29
N ALA A 28 0.69 7.49 19.03
CA ALA A 28 0.34 8.80 18.47
C ALA A 28 1.56 9.70 18.23
N ARG A 29 2.77 9.24 18.60
CA ARG A 29 4.01 9.97 18.31
C ARG A 29 4.53 9.54 16.94
N GLY A 30 5.07 10.49 16.19
CA GLY A 30 5.69 10.23 14.90
C GLY A 30 5.11 11.13 13.82
N ARG A 31 5.45 10.81 12.56
CA ARG A 31 4.87 11.50 11.39
C ARG A 31 3.62 10.77 10.95
N ASP A 32 2.56 11.54 10.71
CA ASP A 32 1.31 11.02 10.17
C ASP A 32 1.52 10.33 8.83
N LYS A 33 0.68 9.34 8.54
CA LYS A 33 0.82 8.54 7.32
C LYS A 33 0.44 9.40 6.11
N SER A 34 1.11 9.21 4.99
CA SER A 34 0.86 10.01 3.78
C SER A 34 -0.58 9.84 3.27
N GLU A 35 -1.13 8.64 3.39
CA GLU A 35 -2.52 8.30 3.07
C GLU A 35 -3.55 9.00 3.98
N GLU A 36 -3.19 9.31 5.23
CA GLU A 36 -4.05 10.03 6.18
C GLU A 36 -4.03 11.54 5.91
N ILE A 37 -2.88 12.07 5.48
CA ILE A 37 -2.73 13.49 5.12
C ILE A 37 -3.43 13.80 3.79
N VAL A 38 -3.34 12.89 2.81
CA VAL A 38 -3.89 13.08 1.46
C VAL A 38 -4.76 11.86 1.09
N PRO A 39 -6.05 11.87 1.45
CA PRO A 39 -6.95 10.75 1.16
C PRO A 39 -7.07 10.42 -0.34
N GLN A 40 -6.98 11.43 -1.20
CA GLN A 40 -7.02 11.26 -2.66
C GLN A 40 -5.90 10.35 -3.18
N LEU A 41 -4.73 10.36 -2.54
CA LEU A 41 -3.62 9.50 -2.92
C LEU A 41 -3.98 8.02 -2.74
N GLU A 42 -4.69 7.67 -1.66
CA GLU A 42 -5.12 6.31 -1.41
C GLU A 42 -6.13 5.83 -2.45
N GLU A 43 -7.12 6.66 -2.78
CA GLU A 43 -8.13 6.37 -3.81
C GLU A 43 -7.49 6.14 -5.17
N ASP A 44 -6.55 7.01 -5.55
CA ASP A 44 -5.82 6.89 -6.81
C ASP A 44 -4.98 5.62 -6.87
N ILE A 45 -4.27 5.28 -5.79
CA ILE A 45 -3.51 4.04 -5.69
C ILE A 45 -4.44 2.84 -5.84
N ARG A 46 -5.60 2.82 -5.16
CA ARG A 46 -6.58 1.73 -5.30
C ARG A 46 -7.09 1.62 -6.73
N SER A 47 -7.43 2.73 -7.37
CA SER A 47 -7.94 2.74 -8.75
C SER A 47 -6.95 2.15 -9.75
N LEU A 48 -5.64 2.36 -9.54
CA LEU A 48 -4.59 1.85 -10.41
C LEU A 48 -4.25 0.39 -10.12
N VAL A 49 -4.33 -0.02 -8.86
CA VAL A 49 -3.83 -1.32 -8.41
C VAL A 49 -4.91 -2.40 -8.47
N GLU A 50 -6.17 -2.06 -8.20
CA GLU A 50 -7.28 -3.00 -8.13
C GLU A 50 -7.47 -3.82 -9.43
N PRO A 51 -7.40 -3.26 -10.65
CA PRO A 51 -7.54 -4.02 -11.90
C PRO A 51 -6.44 -5.06 -12.13
N GLU A 52 -5.24 -4.79 -11.63
CA GLU A 52 -4.08 -5.70 -11.72
C GLU A 52 -3.92 -6.59 -10.48
N SER A 53 -4.89 -6.52 -9.55
CA SER A 53 -4.88 -7.28 -8.31
C SER A 53 -5.60 -8.62 -8.46
N GLN A 54 -5.06 -9.64 -7.82
CA GLN A 54 -5.63 -10.98 -7.77
C GLN A 54 -5.72 -11.43 -6.33
N ILE A 55 -6.87 -11.95 -5.93
CA ILE A 55 -7.07 -12.56 -4.61
C ILE A 55 -6.13 -13.77 -4.43
N ASP A 56 -5.74 -14.06 -3.20
CA ASP A 56 -4.99 -15.27 -2.87
C ASP A 56 -5.59 -16.51 -3.55
N PRO A 57 -4.85 -17.20 -4.44
CA PRO A 57 -5.34 -18.39 -5.13
C PRO A 57 -5.78 -19.52 -4.19
N LYS A 58 -5.24 -19.59 -2.97
CA LYS A 58 -5.62 -20.57 -1.95
C LYS A 58 -6.77 -20.11 -1.08
N PHE A 59 -7.20 -18.84 -1.20
CA PHE A 59 -8.22 -18.20 -0.36
C PHE A 59 -7.96 -18.34 1.15
N GLN A 60 -6.69 -18.50 1.54
CA GLN A 60 -6.30 -18.62 2.94
C GLN A 60 -6.10 -17.25 3.61
N THR A 61 -5.86 -16.22 2.80
CA THR A 61 -5.59 -14.86 3.28
C THR A 61 -6.46 -13.84 2.58
N SER A 62 -6.73 -12.73 3.25
CA SER A 62 -7.42 -11.56 2.69
C SER A 62 -6.50 -10.66 1.84
N PHE A 63 -5.25 -11.06 1.64
CA PHE A 63 -4.29 -10.29 0.86
C PHE A 63 -4.61 -10.35 -0.63
N LYS A 64 -4.38 -9.22 -1.31
CA LYS A 64 -4.45 -9.11 -2.76
C LYS A 64 -3.05 -9.08 -3.32
N TYR A 65 -2.77 -9.96 -4.28
CA TYR A 65 -1.49 -10.02 -4.95
C TYR A 65 -1.50 -9.15 -6.19
N THR A 66 -0.47 -8.33 -6.35
CA THR A 66 -0.34 -7.39 -7.47
C THR A 66 0.96 -7.64 -8.22
N ARG A 67 0.99 -7.29 -9.51
CA ARG A 67 2.22 -7.34 -10.34
C ARG A 67 2.93 -5.99 -10.42
N ILE A 68 2.24 -4.91 -10.09
CA ILE A 68 2.76 -3.54 -10.14
C ILE A 68 3.76 -3.36 -9.01
N THR A 69 4.99 -2.96 -9.36
CA THR A 69 6.00 -2.58 -8.38
C THR A 69 5.76 -1.17 -7.86
N ALA A 70 6.30 -0.81 -6.69
CA ALA A 70 6.17 0.56 -6.18
C ALA A 70 6.75 1.62 -7.13
N ARG A 71 7.80 1.27 -7.88
CA ARG A 71 8.39 2.12 -8.94
C ARG A 71 7.43 2.33 -10.10
N ASP A 72 6.79 1.26 -10.56
CA ASP A 72 5.83 1.33 -11.67
C ASP A 72 4.55 2.05 -11.24
N LEU A 73 4.11 1.86 -9.98
CA LEU A 73 3.01 2.61 -9.39
C LEU A 73 3.31 4.11 -9.38
N ARG A 74 4.53 4.51 -8.97
CA ARG A 74 4.95 5.91 -8.96
C ARG A 74 4.87 6.53 -10.35
N LYS A 75 5.31 5.80 -11.38
CA LYS A 75 5.18 6.23 -12.79
C LYS A 75 3.73 6.32 -13.21
N ALA A 76 2.92 5.30 -12.91
CA ALA A 76 1.50 5.29 -13.26
C ALA A 76 0.71 6.43 -12.61
N LEU A 77 1.06 6.83 -11.38
CA LEU A 77 0.47 8.00 -10.71
C LEU A 77 0.82 9.30 -11.44
N ILE A 78 2.02 9.43 -11.99
CA ILE A 78 2.41 10.61 -12.78
C ILE A 78 1.71 10.58 -14.15
N ASP A 79 1.77 9.45 -14.86
CA ASP A 79 1.33 9.34 -16.24
C ASP A 79 -0.21 9.36 -16.37
N LYS A 80 -0.93 8.62 -15.50
CA LYS A 80 -2.39 8.47 -15.60
C LYS A 80 -3.17 9.45 -14.74
N LYS A 81 -2.61 9.88 -13.61
CA LYS A 81 -3.30 10.74 -12.61
C LYS A 81 -2.70 12.14 -12.53
N GLY A 82 -1.58 12.42 -13.19
CA GLY A 82 -1.01 13.76 -13.31
C GLY A 82 -0.36 14.29 -12.04
N TRP A 83 0.01 13.42 -11.10
CA TRP A 83 0.68 13.84 -9.86
C TRP A 83 2.06 14.43 -10.13
N LYS A 84 2.42 15.49 -9.40
CA LYS A 84 3.75 16.09 -9.46
C LYS A 84 4.75 15.26 -8.66
N ASN A 85 5.99 15.19 -9.13
CA ASN A 85 7.06 14.45 -8.47
C ASN A 85 7.33 14.89 -7.02
N GLU A 86 7.09 16.16 -6.71
CA GLU A 86 7.34 16.77 -5.40
C GLU A 86 6.28 16.40 -4.36
N ASP A 87 5.04 16.21 -4.81
CA ASP A 87 3.91 15.87 -3.95
C ASP A 87 3.83 14.35 -3.68
N LEU A 88 4.50 13.55 -4.52
CA LEU A 88 4.54 12.09 -4.41
C LEU A 88 5.56 11.63 -3.35
N PRO A 89 5.15 10.73 -2.44
CA PRO A 89 6.08 10.06 -1.55
C PRO A 89 7.16 9.26 -2.31
N THR A 90 8.25 8.94 -1.60
CA THR A 90 9.30 8.06 -2.15
C THR A 90 8.78 6.67 -2.46
N GLU A 91 9.47 5.95 -3.34
CA GLU A 91 9.10 4.58 -3.76
C GLU A 91 8.93 3.62 -2.56
N ASN A 92 9.80 3.74 -1.55
CA ASN A 92 9.70 2.93 -0.33
C ASN A 92 8.42 3.26 0.47
N THR A 93 8.05 4.53 0.57
CA THR A 93 6.81 4.95 1.23
C THR A 93 5.59 4.40 0.48
N LEU A 94 5.58 4.46 -0.85
CA LEU A 94 4.52 3.85 -1.67
C LEU A 94 4.42 2.34 -1.47
N GLY A 95 5.56 1.64 -1.36
CA GLY A 95 5.60 0.21 -1.02
C GLY A 95 4.98 -0.08 0.36
N ASN A 96 5.25 0.77 1.35
CA ASN A 96 4.64 0.66 2.68
C ASN A 96 3.14 0.93 2.66
N ILE A 97 2.69 1.92 1.88
CA ILE A 97 1.26 2.21 1.67
C ILE A 97 0.56 0.99 1.06
N LEU A 98 1.13 0.41 -0.01
CA LEU A 98 0.59 -0.81 -0.62
C LEU A 98 0.46 -1.95 0.39
N ASN A 99 1.48 -2.19 1.21
CA ASN A 99 1.46 -3.22 2.24
C ASN A 99 0.37 -2.98 3.29
N ARG A 100 0.15 -1.72 3.72
CA ARG A 100 -0.91 -1.34 4.68
C ARG A 100 -2.31 -1.54 4.09
N LEU A 101 -2.48 -1.24 2.80
CA LEU A 101 -3.71 -1.46 2.06
C LEU A 101 -3.99 -2.95 1.76
N GLY A 102 -3.07 -3.85 2.13
CA GLY A 102 -3.22 -5.30 1.95
C GLY A 102 -2.80 -5.81 0.58
N TYR A 103 -2.14 -4.97 -0.23
CA TYR A 103 -1.55 -5.39 -1.50
C TYR A 103 -0.15 -5.93 -1.30
N ARG A 104 0.12 -7.12 -1.86
CA ARG A 104 1.45 -7.73 -1.84
C ARG A 104 1.97 -7.97 -3.24
N LEU A 105 3.21 -7.54 -3.47
CA LEU A 105 3.89 -7.84 -4.71
C LEU A 105 4.13 -9.35 -4.79
N ARG A 106 3.58 -9.99 -5.81
CA ARG A 106 3.88 -11.38 -6.11
C ARG A 106 3.93 -11.58 -7.60
N ARG A 107 4.99 -12.25 -8.05
CA ARG A 107 5.07 -12.72 -9.43
C ARG A 107 4.07 -13.87 -9.59
N VAL A 108 2.92 -13.58 -10.20
CA VAL A 108 1.97 -14.61 -10.56
C VAL A 108 2.45 -15.27 -11.85
N GLN A 109 2.95 -16.50 -11.75
CA GLN A 109 3.04 -17.34 -12.94
C GLN A 109 1.63 -17.84 -13.26
N LYS A 110 1.02 -17.31 -14.32
CA LYS A 110 -0.12 -17.98 -14.94
C LYS A 110 0.34 -19.36 -15.45
N ARG A 111 -0.57 -20.32 -15.53
CA ARG A 111 -0.26 -21.62 -16.15
C ARG A 111 0.27 -21.37 -17.55
N LYS A 112 1.44 -21.94 -17.86
CA LYS A 112 1.93 -21.99 -19.24
C LYS A 112 0.93 -22.81 -20.06
N PRO A 113 0.35 -22.25 -21.13
CA PRO A 113 -0.56 -23.01 -21.99
C PRO A 113 0.19 -24.22 -22.56
N ILE A 114 -0.43 -25.39 -22.49
CA ILE A 114 0.16 -26.63 -23.04
C ILE A 114 0.23 -26.54 -24.59
N LYS A 115 -0.65 -25.73 -25.21
CA LYS A 115 -0.68 -25.46 -26.66
C LYS A 115 -0.98 -23.97 -26.90
N ARG A 116 -0.23 -23.32 -27.80
CA ARG A 116 -0.53 -21.97 -28.33
C ARG A 116 -1.14 -22.09 -29.72
N VAL A 117 -2.19 -21.31 -29.99
CA VAL A 117 -2.80 -21.15 -31.33
C VAL A 117 -2.47 -19.74 -31.86
N LYS A 118 -2.56 -19.50 -33.17
CA LYS A 118 -2.22 -18.19 -33.75
C LYS A 118 -3.22 -17.08 -33.36
N GLU A 119 -4.46 -17.46 -33.09
CA GLU A 119 -5.56 -16.54 -32.77
C GLU A 119 -5.51 -16.03 -31.32
N THR A 120 -4.72 -16.64 -30.42
CA THR A 120 -4.73 -16.25 -29.00
C THR A 120 -4.26 -14.83 -28.77
N ASP A 121 -3.27 -14.36 -29.53
CA ASP A 121 -2.73 -13.01 -29.33
C ASP A 121 -3.80 -11.95 -29.69
N GLN A 122 -4.52 -12.16 -30.79
CA GLN A 122 -5.64 -11.30 -31.20
C GLN A 122 -6.78 -11.29 -30.16
N ILE A 123 -7.09 -12.43 -29.55
CA ILE A 123 -8.10 -12.52 -28.50
C ILE A 123 -7.70 -11.69 -27.28
N PHE A 124 -6.43 -11.69 -26.89
CA PHE A 124 -5.97 -10.90 -25.75
C PHE A 124 -6.02 -9.40 -26.02
N ASP A 125 -5.64 -8.96 -27.22
CA ASP A 125 -5.69 -7.55 -27.60
C ASP A 125 -7.14 -7.02 -27.55
N SER A 126 -8.10 -7.76 -28.11
CA SER A 126 -9.52 -7.38 -28.04
C SER A 126 -10.06 -7.35 -26.60
N VAL A 127 -9.65 -8.28 -25.73
CA VAL A 127 -10.06 -8.27 -24.32
C VAL A 127 -9.49 -7.05 -23.58
N HIS A 128 -8.25 -6.64 -23.89
CA HIS A 128 -7.67 -5.44 -23.31
C HIS A 128 -8.44 -4.18 -23.73
N GLU A 129 -8.79 -4.04 -25.01
CA GLU A 129 -9.61 -2.93 -25.50
C GLU A 129 -10.99 -2.88 -24.83
N VAL A 130 -11.68 -4.03 -24.71
CA VAL A 130 -13.01 -4.10 -24.07
C VAL A 130 -12.94 -3.71 -22.59
N ASN A 131 -11.89 -4.11 -21.88
CA ASN A 131 -11.69 -3.73 -20.49
C ASN A 131 -11.43 -2.22 -20.33
N GLU A 132 -10.69 -1.59 -21.25
CA GLU A 132 -10.48 -0.14 -21.24
C GLU A 132 -11.79 0.62 -21.50
N VAL A 133 -12.60 0.16 -22.45
CA VAL A 133 -13.92 0.77 -22.77
C VAL A 133 -14.89 0.64 -21.61
N SER A 134 -14.92 -0.53 -20.95
CA SER A 134 -15.79 -0.78 -19.79
C SER A 134 -15.37 0.02 -18.56
N ALA A 135 -14.08 0.35 -18.42
CA ALA A 135 -13.59 1.21 -17.35
C ALA A 135 -13.90 2.71 -17.58
N ALA A 136 -14.23 3.10 -18.81
CA ALA A 136 -14.57 4.46 -19.19
C ALA A 136 -16.09 4.76 -19.19
N THR A 137 -16.93 3.74 -19.06
CA THR A 137 -18.40 3.85 -18.96
C THR A 137 -18.85 3.81 -17.51
#